data_AF-A0A2I0VBZ2-F1
#
_entry.id   AF-A0A2I0VBZ2-F1
#
_cell.length_a   1.000
_cell.length_b   1.000
_cell.length_c   1.000
_cell.angle_alpha   90.00
_cell.angle_beta   90.00
_cell.angle_gamma   90.00
#
_symmetry.space_group_name_H-M   'P 1'
#
loop_
_entity.id
_entity.type
_entity.pdbx_description
1 polymer ?
#
loop_
_entity_poly.entity_id
_entity_poly.type
_entity_poly.pdbx_seq_one_letter_code
_entity_poly.pdbx_strand_id
1 'polypeptide(L)'
;MRSSMPSPISQAKASATKTDVHTKASLKEVGAAVVATAMTAMLASNALAQDVLLGASDGSLAFVPNEFSVSSGDKIVFKNNAGFPHNVVFDEDEIPQGVDASAISMSEEDLLNAPGETYSVTLTEKGSYTFYCSPHQGAGMVGKVTVK
;
A
#
# COMPACT_ATOMS: atom_id res chain seq x y z
N MET A 1 7.04 -47.10 38.44
CA MET A 1 7.26 -46.26 39.63
C MET A 1 8.59 -45.54 39.49
N ARG A 2 8.56 -44.22 39.65
CA ARG A 2 9.64 -43.33 40.13
C ARG A 2 10.90 -43.23 39.25
N SER A 3 11.14 -42.13 38.54
CA SER A 3 11.50 -40.77 39.01
C SER A 3 13.01 -40.56 38.81
N SER A 4 13.38 -39.52 38.06
CA SER A 4 14.30 -38.45 38.50
C SER A 4 14.80 -37.60 37.32
N MET A 5 14.57 -36.28 37.44
CA MET A 5 15.27 -35.17 36.76
C MET A 5 16.77 -35.11 37.21
N PRO A 6 17.68 -34.18 36.80
CA PRO A 6 17.53 -32.92 36.01
C PRO A 6 18.65 -32.61 34.95
N SER A 7 18.44 -31.47 34.27
CA SER A 7 19.21 -30.52 33.41
C SER A 7 20.76 -30.36 33.61
N PRO A 8 21.50 -29.36 33.04
CA PRO A 8 21.48 -28.56 31.77
C PRO A 8 22.90 -28.33 31.10
N ILE A 9 22.99 -27.40 30.12
CA ILE A 9 24.14 -26.52 29.71
C ILE A 9 25.26 -27.06 28.79
N SER A 10 25.45 -26.43 27.62
CA SER A 10 26.66 -25.62 27.26
C SER A 10 26.53 -25.02 25.84
N GLN A 11 26.40 -23.69 25.70
CA GLN A 11 27.46 -22.70 25.34
C GLN A 11 27.98 -22.85 23.90
N ALA A 12 28.07 -21.82 23.05
CA ALA A 12 28.69 -20.50 23.24
C ALA A 12 27.95 -19.44 22.38
N LYS A 13 27.72 -18.18 22.81
CA LYS A 13 28.67 -17.04 22.98
C LYS A 13 29.39 -16.74 21.64
N ALA A 14 29.30 -15.56 21.03
CA ALA A 14 29.69 -14.25 21.56
C ALA A 14 29.04 -13.13 20.69
N SER A 15 28.53 -12.05 21.28
CA SER A 15 29.23 -10.79 21.60
C SER A 15 29.26 -9.83 20.39
N ALA A 16 28.31 -8.91 20.26
CA ALA A 16 28.18 -7.63 20.97
C ALA A 16 29.07 -6.53 20.39
N THR A 17 28.46 -5.40 20.03
CA THR A 17 28.86 -4.11 20.62
C THR A 17 27.72 -3.10 20.46
N LYS A 18 27.10 -2.75 21.59
CA LYS A 18 26.32 -1.52 21.74
C LYS A 18 27.32 -0.46 22.20
N THR A 19 27.48 0.60 21.44
CA THR A 19 28.31 1.73 21.85
C THR A 19 27.43 2.74 22.57
N ASP A 20 27.66 2.83 23.88
CA ASP A 20 27.20 3.88 24.77
C ASP A 20 27.78 5.22 24.31
N VAL A 21 26.95 6.26 24.18
CA VAL A 21 27.42 7.63 23.91
C VAL A 21 27.06 8.49 25.12
N HIS A 22 27.99 8.52 26.07
CA HIS A 22 28.07 9.54 27.10
C HIS A 22 28.83 10.75 26.53
N THR A 23 28.13 11.84 26.21
CA THR A 23 28.78 13.08 25.75
C THR A 23 28.86 14.06 26.91
N LYS A 24 30.07 14.37 27.39
CA LYS A 24 30.34 15.58 28.18
C LYS A 24 31.72 16.15 27.84
N ALA A 25 31.79 17.48 27.97
CA ALA A 25 32.93 18.40 27.83
C ALA A 25 33.17 18.89 26.39
N SER A 26 33.54 20.15 26.13
CA SER A 26 33.57 21.40 26.90
C SER A 26 33.91 22.48 25.86
N LEU A 27 33.36 23.69 26.05
CA LEU A 27 33.56 24.84 25.18
C LEU A 27 35.03 25.29 25.15
N LYS A 28 35.57 25.53 23.95
CA LYS A 28 36.56 26.58 23.66
C LYS A 28 36.54 26.92 22.16
N GLU A 29 36.64 28.22 21.92
CA GLU A 29 36.30 28.98 20.72
C GLU A 29 37.40 28.99 19.64
N VAL A 30 37.03 29.51 18.46
CA VAL A 30 37.84 30.01 17.32
C VAL A 30 37.95 29.08 16.10
N GLY A 31 37.36 29.52 14.97
CA GLY A 31 37.79 29.14 13.62
C GLY A 31 36.64 28.79 12.67
N ALA A 32 36.33 29.72 11.76
CA ALA A 32 35.28 29.61 10.76
C ALA A 32 35.49 28.45 9.76
N ALA A 33 34.43 27.65 9.52
CA ALA A 33 34.03 27.07 8.23
C ALA A 33 32.77 26.20 8.46
N VAL A 34 31.58 26.79 8.32
CA VAL A 34 30.32 26.02 8.32
C VAL A 34 30.12 25.45 6.90
N VAL A 35 30.56 24.22 6.66
CA VAL A 35 30.08 23.44 5.53
C VAL A 35 28.73 22.86 5.95
N ALA A 36 27.65 23.52 5.55
CA ALA A 36 26.29 23.03 5.76
C ALA A 36 26.05 21.83 4.83
N THR A 37 26.34 20.62 5.30
CA THR A 37 25.88 19.40 4.63
C THR A 37 24.38 19.32 4.81
N ALA A 38 23.61 19.69 3.78
CA ALA A 38 22.17 19.53 3.77
C ALA A 38 21.84 18.04 3.87
N MET A 39 21.40 17.60 5.06
CA MET A 39 20.79 16.28 5.23
C MET A 39 19.40 16.35 4.60
N THR A 40 19.26 15.82 3.38
CA THR A 40 17.95 15.56 2.80
C THR A 40 17.28 14.49 3.67
N ALA A 41 16.42 14.91 4.58
CA ALA A 41 15.56 13.99 5.32
C ALA A 41 14.62 13.35 4.30
N MET A 42 14.94 12.13 3.88
CA MET A 42 14.01 11.30 3.12
C MET A 42 12.85 10.97 4.05
N LEU A 43 11.72 11.67 3.89
CA LEU A 43 10.47 11.27 4.48
C LEU A 43 10.09 9.94 3.82
N ALA A 44 10.47 8.83 4.46
CA ALA A 44 9.91 7.52 4.15
C ALA A 44 8.45 7.54 4.59
N SER A 45 7.59 8.06 3.73
CA SER A 45 6.15 7.91 3.88
C SER A 45 5.87 6.41 3.81
N ASN A 46 5.36 5.83 4.90
CA ASN A 46 4.84 4.48 4.88
C ASN A 46 3.61 4.48 3.96
N ALA A 47 3.78 4.20 2.67
CA ALA A 47 2.67 4.13 1.73
C ALA A 47 1.70 3.05 2.24
N LEU A 48 0.50 3.46 2.63
CA LEU A 48 -0.50 2.49 3.08
C LEU A 48 -1.13 1.86 1.84
N ALA A 49 -1.29 0.54 1.87
CA ALA A 49 -2.03 -0.17 0.84
C ALA A 49 -3.51 -0.19 1.23
N GLN A 50 -4.37 0.32 0.34
CA GLN A 50 -5.81 0.17 0.45
C GLN A 50 -6.25 -1.04 -0.37
N ASP A 51 -6.76 -2.06 0.31
CA ASP A 51 -7.29 -3.25 -0.36
C ASP A 51 -8.76 -3.06 -0.73
N VAL A 52 -9.14 -3.54 -1.92
CA VAL A 52 -10.51 -3.56 -2.45
C VAL A 52 -10.78 -4.96 -2.98
N LEU A 53 -11.84 -5.62 -2.51
CA LEU A 53 -12.24 -6.92 -3.04
C LEU A 53 -13.08 -6.75 -4.30
N LEU A 54 -12.84 -7.61 -5.29
CA LEU A 54 -13.67 -7.74 -6.49
C LEU A 54 -14.66 -8.89 -6.27
N GLY A 55 -15.93 -8.53 -6.11
CA GLY A 55 -17.01 -9.43 -5.69
C GLY A 55 -17.07 -9.59 -4.18
N ALA A 56 -18.26 -9.39 -3.61
CA ALA A 56 -18.51 -9.55 -2.20
C ALA A 56 -18.60 -11.03 -1.79
N SER A 57 -18.32 -11.33 -0.53
CA SER A 57 -18.36 -12.71 -0.01
C SER A 57 -19.75 -13.35 -0.02
N ASP A 58 -20.81 -12.54 -0.17
CA ASP A 58 -22.19 -13.00 -0.34
C ASP A 58 -22.56 -13.30 -1.80
N GLY A 59 -21.61 -13.16 -2.73
CA GLY A 59 -21.79 -13.39 -4.16
C GLY A 59 -22.24 -12.15 -4.95
N SER A 60 -22.42 -10.99 -4.29
CA SER A 60 -22.78 -9.75 -4.98
C SER A 60 -21.65 -9.27 -5.90
N LEU A 61 -22.01 -8.82 -7.10
CA LEU A 61 -21.10 -8.22 -8.07
C LEU A 61 -20.79 -6.77 -7.67
N ALA A 62 -19.93 -6.60 -6.67
CA ALA A 62 -19.60 -5.31 -6.07
C ALA A 62 -18.11 -5.20 -5.73
N PHE A 63 -17.60 -3.98 -5.75
CA PHE A 63 -16.34 -3.64 -5.10
C PHE A 63 -16.55 -3.52 -3.59
N VAL A 64 -15.61 -4.01 -2.78
CA VAL A 64 -15.71 -3.92 -1.30
C VAL A 64 -14.40 -3.40 -0.70
N PRO A 65 -14.37 -2.18 -0.14
CA PRO A 65 -15.43 -1.17 -0.19
C PRO A 65 -15.66 -0.63 -1.61
N ASN A 66 -16.87 -0.15 -1.91
CA ASN A 66 -17.17 0.53 -3.18
C ASN A 66 -16.93 2.06 -3.12
N GLU A 67 -16.79 2.64 -1.93
CA GLU A 67 -16.40 4.04 -1.75
C GLU A 67 -15.37 4.16 -0.64
N PHE A 68 -14.25 4.84 -0.92
CA PHE A 68 -13.18 5.04 0.05
C PHE A 68 -12.33 6.27 -0.29
N SER A 69 -11.38 6.59 0.59
CA SER A 69 -10.41 7.65 0.35
C SER A 69 -8.99 7.16 0.64
N VAL A 70 -8.04 7.68 -0.11
CA VAL A 70 -6.61 7.43 0.07
C VAL A 70 -5.83 8.75 0.04
N SER A 71 -4.61 8.75 0.54
CA SER A 71 -3.70 9.89 0.35
C SER A 71 -3.12 9.84 -1.06
N SER A 72 -2.75 10.99 -1.62
CA SER A 72 -1.95 11.02 -2.85
C SER A 72 -0.70 10.14 -2.72
N GLY A 73 -0.52 9.22 -3.67
CA GLY A 73 0.61 8.29 -3.71
C GLY A 73 0.42 6.98 -2.92
N ASP A 74 -0.69 6.80 -2.21
CA ASP A 74 -1.02 5.50 -1.60
C ASP A 74 -1.30 4.46 -2.69
N LYS A 75 -1.00 3.19 -2.38
CA LYS A 75 -1.24 2.08 -3.30
C LYS A 75 -2.63 1.51 -3.08
N ILE A 76 -3.37 1.30 -4.14
CA ILE A 76 -4.68 0.61 -4.11
C ILE A 76 -4.47 -0.79 -4.70
N VAL A 77 -4.93 -1.82 -4.02
CA VAL A 77 -4.84 -3.21 -4.45
C VAL A 77 -6.25 -3.78 -4.61
N PHE A 78 -6.64 -4.01 -5.85
CA PHE A 78 -7.87 -4.68 -6.20
C PHE A 78 -7.62 -6.18 -6.26
N LYS A 79 -8.27 -6.94 -5.38
CA LYS A 79 -8.06 -8.38 -5.23
C LYS A 79 -9.31 -9.16 -5.62
N ASN A 80 -9.14 -10.06 -6.58
CA ASN A 80 -10.20 -10.93 -7.04
C ASN A 80 -10.68 -11.87 -5.92
N ASN A 81 -11.96 -11.84 -5.57
CA ASN A 81 -12.50 -12.54 -4.41
C ASN A 81 -13.58 -13.56 -4.79
N ALA A 82 -14.68 -13.11 -5.41
CA ALA A 82 -15.83 -13.95 -5.74
C ALA A 82 -16.54 -13.45 -7.01
N GLY A 83 -17.31 -14.31 -7.69
CA GLY A 83 -18.11 -13.91 -8.85
C GLY A 83 -17.30 -13.43 -10.07
N PHE A 84 -16.04 -13.88 -10.18
CA PHE A 84 -15.14 -13.60 -11.30
C PHE A 84 -15.66 -14.21 -12.62
N PRO A 85 -15.23 -13.69 -13.80
CA PRO A 85 -14.13 -12.75 -14.02
C PRO A 85 -14.45 -11.29 -13.68
N HIS A 86 -13.42 -10.53 -13.27
CA HIS A 86 -13.52 -9.09 -13.02
C HIS A 86 -12.33 -8.33 -13.63
N ASN A 87 -12.50 -7.05 -13.91
CA ASN A 87 -11.42 -6.11 -14.13
C ASN A 87 -11.69 -4.80 -13.39
N VAL A 88 -10.79 -3.83 -13.57
CA VAL A 88 -10.91 -2.49 -13.02
C VAL A 88 -10.58 -1.51 -14.12
N VAL A 89 -11.58 -0.74 -14.54
CA VAL A 89 -11.44 0.32 -15.53
C VAL A 89 -11.90 1.63 -14.91
N PHE A 90 -11.08 2.67 -15.04
CA PHE A 90 -11.44 4.02 -14.61
C PHE A 90 -12.22 4.71 -15.71
N ASP A 91 -13.31 5.36 -15.31
CA ASP A 91 -14.17 6.12 -16.22
C ASP A 91 -13.45 7.41 -16.64
N GLU A 92 -13.19 7.57 -17.94
CA GLU A 92 -12.45 8.73 -18.46
C GLU A 92 -13.16 10.07 -18.24
N ASP A 93 -14.48 10.05 -18.09
CA ASP A 93 -15.30 11.24 -17.86
C ASP A 93 -15.43 11.59 -16.36
N GLU A 94 -15.11 10.65 -15.46
CA GLU A 94 -15.26 10.79 -14.00
C GLU A 94 -13.94 10.66 -13.22
N ILE A 95 -12.86 11.20 -13.80
CA ILE A 95 -11.54 11.34 -13.17
C ILE A 95 -11.02 12.78 -13.24
N PRO A 96 -9.99 13.15 -12.44
CA PRO A 96 -9.40 14.49 -12.50
C PRO A 96 -8.83 14.82 -13.88
N GLN A 97 -8.98 16.07 -14.31
CA GLN A 97 -8.45 16.54 -15.59
C GLN A 97 -6.94 16.30 -15.71
N GLY A 98 -6.51 15.84 -16.88
CA GLY A 98 -5.09 15.58 -17.18
C GLY A 98 -4.59 14.20 -16.72
N VAL A 99 -5.43 13.42 -16.03
CA VAL A 99 -5.15 12.00 -15.78
C VAL A 99 -5.51 11.21 -17.04
N ASP A 100 -4.61 10.32 -17.46
CA ASP A 100 -4.87 9.35 -18.53
C ASP A 100 -5.53 8.10 -17.93
N ALA A 101 -6.82 7.91 -18.22
CA ALA A 101 -7.60 6.76 -17.74
C ALA A 101 -6.97 5.42 -18.16
N SER A 102 -6.42 5.34 -19.37
CA SER A 102 -5.83 4.10 -19.89
C SER A 102 -4.56 3.70 -19.15
N ALA A 103 -3.82 4.67 -18.60
CA ALA A 103 -2.60 4.42 -17.81
C ALA A 103 -2.90 3.90 -16.40
N ILE A 104 -4.11 4.13 -15.89
CA ILE A 104 -4.54 3.71 -14.55
C ILE A 104 -5.61 2.61 -14.57
N SER A 105 -5.94 2.10 -15.75
CA SER A 105 -6.94 1.05 -15.94
C SER A 105 -6.28 -0.28 -16.36
N MET A 106 -6.99 -1.37 -16.14
CA MET A 106 -6.80 -2.57 -16.95
C MET A 106 -7.34 -2.32 -18.36
N SER A 107 -6.86 -3.06 -19.36
CA SER A 107 -7.56 -3.07 -20.64
C SER A 107 -8.97 -3.67 -20.48
N GLU A 108 -9.90 -3.25 -21.32
CA GLU A 108 -11.29 -3.75 -21.30
C GLU A 108 -11.37 -5.29 -21.53
N GLU A 109 -10.38 -5.86 -22.22
CA GLU A 109 -10.33 -7.29 -22.55
C GLU A 109 -9.58 -8.13 -21.50
N ASP A 110 -8.70 -7.50 -20.70
CA ASP A 110 -7.96 -8.19 -19.65
C ASP A 110 -8.85 -8.42 -18.42
N LEU A 111 -8.83 -9.66 -17.92
CA LEU A 111 -9.67 -10.10 -16.82
C LEU A 111 -8.85 -10.83 -15.76
N LEU A 112 -9.21 -10.60 -14.50
CA LEU A 112 -8.82 -11.42 -13.37
C LEU A 112 -9.79 -12.59 -13.26
N ASN A 113 -9.31 -13.80 -13.52
CA ASN A 113 -10.08 -15.02 -13.72
C ASN A 113 -10.03 -15.98 -12.53
N ALA A 114 -9.09 -15.79 -11.60
CA ALA A 114 -8.91 -16.69 -10.46
C ALA A 114 -8.93 -15.95 -9.12
N PRO A 115 -9.35 -16.62 -8.03
CA PRO A 115 -9.35 -16.01 -6.70
C PRO A 115 -7.92 -15.65 -6.27
N GLY A 116 -7.76 -14.45 -5.71
CA GLY A 116 -6.50 -13.94 -5.22
C GLY A 116 -5.63 -13.24 -6.26
N GLU A 117 -5.99 -13.27 -7.55
CA GLU A 117 -5.35 -12.41 -8.55
C GLU A 117 -5.59 -10.93 -8.21
N THR A 118 -4.62 -10.08 -8.53
CA THR A 118 -4.67 -8.67 -8.14
C THR A 118 -4.34 -7.74 -9.29
N TYR A 119 -5.03 -6.61 -9.31
CA TYR A 119 -4.62 -5.40 -10.00
C TYR A 119 -4.18 -4.36 -8.96
N SER A 120 -3.16 -3.56 -9.26
CA SER A 120 -2.69 -2.51 -8.34
C SER A 120 -2.40 -1.23 -9.09
N VAL A 121 -2.79 -0.12 -8.48
CA VAL A 121 -2.64 1.22 -9.04
C VAL A 121 -2.28 2.21 -7.94
N THR A 122 -1.53 3.24 -8.30
CA THR A 122 -1.22 4.37 -7.42
C THR A 122 -1.72 5.63 -8.08
N LEU A 123 -2.53 6.40 -7.36
CA LEU A 123 -3.13 7.64 -7.84
C LEU A 123 -2.46 8.82 -7.14
N THR A 124 -1.98 9.79 -7.90
CA THR A 124 -1.27 10.97 -7.38
C THR A 124 -2.09 12.24 -7.47
N GLU A 125 -2.84 12.43 -8.55
CA GLU A 125 -3.67 13.62 -8.70
C GLU A 125 -4.82 13.60 -7.69
N LYS A 126 -5.09 14.76 -7.10
CA LYS A 126 -6.15 14.88 -6.10
C LYS A 126 -7.50 14.97 -6.79
N GLY A 127 -8.52 14.37 -6.19
CA GLY A 127 -9.88 14.42 -6.70
C GLY A 127 -10.61 13.11 -6.55
N SER A 128 -11.76 13.02 -7.21
CA SER A 128 -12.57 11.80 -7.26
C SER A 128 -12.28 11.04 -8.54
N TYR A 129 -12.26 9.72 -8.43
CA TYR A 129 -12.09 8.79 -9.53
C TYR A 129 -13.19 7.74 -9.43
N THR A 130 -14.04 7.64 -10.45
CA THR A 130 -14.97 6.53 -10.60
C THR A 130 -14.30 5.42 -11.39
N PHE A 131 -14.55 4.18 -10.99
CA PHE A 131 -14.09 2.99 -11.69
C PHE A 131 -15.20 1.93 -11.71
N TYR A 132 -15.16 1.05 -12.70
CA TYR A 132 -16.16 0.01 -12.91
C TYR A 132 -15.49 -1.31 -13.31
N CYS A 133 -16.27 -2.39 -13.24
CA CYS A 133 -15.91 -3.69 -13.77
C CYS A 133 -16.66 -3.87 -15.09
N SER A 134 -15.96 -3.93 -16.22
CA SER A 134 -16.54 -3.97 -17.58
C SER A 134 -17.62 -5.04 -17.76
N PRO A 135 -17.41 -6.33 -17.39
CA PRO A 135 -18.46 -7.34 -17.55
C PRO A 135 -19.68 -7.12 -16.64
N HIS A 136 -19.55 -6.30 -15.58
CA HIS A 136 -20.55 -6.19 -14.51
C HIS A 136 -21.04 -4.77 -14.25
N GLN A 137 -20.66 -3.78 -15.06
CA GLN A 137 -21.10 -2.39 -14.92
C GLN A 137 -22.62 -2.28 -15.02
N GLY A 138 -23.24 -3.02 -15.95
CA GLY A 138 -24.70 -3.09 -16.10
C GLY A 138 -25.43 -3.69 -14.90
N ALA A 139 -24.73 -4.42 -14.02
CA ALA A 139 -25.24 -4.93 -12.74
C ALA A 139 -24.97 -3.97 -11.56
N GLY A 140 -24.33 -2.82 -11.81
CA GLY A 140 -24.00 -1.82 -10.80
C GLY A 140 -22.65 -2.02 -10.11
N MET A 141 -21.76 -2.85 -10.67
CA MET A 141 -20.40 -3.01 -10.13
C MET A 141 -19.54 -1.79 -10.46
N VAL A 142 -19.72 -0.73 -9.68
CA VAL A 142 -19.06 0.57 -9.79
C VAL A 142 -18.52 0.96 -8.41
N GLY A 143 -17.37 1.62 -8.38
CA GLY A 143 -16.77 2.15 -7.18
C GLY A 143 -16.18 3.54 -7.39
N LYS A 144 -15.86 4.21 -6.29
CA LYS A 144 -15.31 5.56 -6.27
C LYS A 144 -14.21 5.68 -5.23
N VAL A 145 -13.07 6.24 -5.64
CA VAL A 145 -11.99 6.61 -4.72
C VAL A 145 -11.80 8.12 -4.72
N THR A 146 -11.64 8.70 -3.53
CA THR A 146 -11.21 10.10 -3.37
C THR A 146 -9.76 10.14 -2.94
N VAL A 147 -8.91 10.78 -3.75
CA VAL A 147 -7.51 11.05 -3.43
C VAL A 147 -7.41 12.41 -2.74
N LYS A 148 -6.87 12.42 -1.52
CA LYS A 148 -6.79 13.61 -0.64
C LYS A 148 -5.47 14.37 -0.71
#